data_AF-A0A376E3A0-F1
#
_entry.id   AF-A0A376E3A0-F1
#
_cell.length_a   1.000
_cell.length_b   1.000
_cell.length_c   1.000
_cell.angle_alpha   90.00
_cell.angle_beta   90.00
_cell.angle_gamma   90.00
#
_symmetry.space_group_name_H-M   'P 1'
#
loop_
_entity.id
_entity.type
_entity.pdbx_description
1 polymer ?
#
loop_
_entity_poly.entity_id
_entity_poly.type
_entity_poly.pdbx_seq_one_letter_code
_entity_poly.pdbx_strand_id
1 'polypeptide(L)'
;MKSFKPFHKKKLALAEIVNCILYKLKTGVQWEYFPVKSLFEDKVLSYQSVFYHYRKWFISNVWEDCWIQLLSKNKSKLEISSGDLDGSHTYALRGGEDVAYQGQKRERPVRTALYFTDRQ
;
A
#
# COMPACT_ATOMS: atom_id res chain seq x y z
N MET A 1 0.06 49.65 5.60
CA MET A 1 -0.79 48.48 5.92
C MET A 1 0.00 47.21 5.59
N LYS A 2 0.51 46.47 6.59
CA LYS A 2 1.31 45.26 6.34
C LYS A 2 0.35 44.13 5.92
N SER A 3 0.48 43.65 4.68
CA SER A 3 -0.32 42.55 4.14
C SER A 3 -0.18 41.30 5.01
N PHE A 4 -1.30 40.82 5.55
CA PHE A 4 -1.40 39.54 6.25
C PHE A 4 -1.15 38.41 5.23
N LYS A 5 -0.03 37.71 5.31
CA LYS A 5 0.18 36.49 4.52
C LYS A 5 -0.59 35.34 5.20
N PRO A 6 -1.54 34.67 4.52
CA PRO A 6 -2.31 33.62 5.16
C PRO A 6 -1.41 32.44 5.49
N PHE A 7 -1.42 32.04 6.76
CA PHE A 7 -0.63 30.93 7.32
C PHE A 7 -1.06 29.54 6.78
N HIS A 8 -2.16 29.49 6.01
CA HIS A 8 -2.83 28.25 5.61
C HIS A 8 -2.32 27.58 4.33
N LYS A 9 -1.61 28.30 3.44
CA LYS A 9 -1.19 27.73 2.14
C LYS A 9 -0.21 26.55 2.25
N LYS A 10 0.66 26.52 3.28
CA LYS A 10 1.65 25.44 3.43
C LYS A 10 1.05 24.11 3.92
N LYS A 11 0.03 24.16 4.78
CA LYS A 11 -0.65 22.95 5.27
C LYS A 11 -1.48 22.29 4.17
N LEU A 12 -2.17 23.08 3.36
CA LEU A 12 -2.98 22.60 2.25
C LEU A 12 -2.13 21.79 1.25
N ALA A 13 -0.93 22.31 0.90
CA ALA A 13 -0.01 21.64 -0.02
C ALA A 13 0.47 20.25 0.46
N LEU A 14 0.64 20.03 1.78
CA LEU A 14 1.03 18.71 2.30
C LEU A 14 -0.13 17.71 2.24
N ALA A 15 -1.36 18.16 2.54
CA ALA A 15 -2.54 17.31 2.44
C ALA A 15 -2.77 16.83 0.99
N GLU A 16 -2.57 17.70 0.00
CA GLU A 16 -2.64 17.34 -1.42
C GLU A 16 -1.60 16.28 -1.80
N ILE A 17 -0.35 16.41 -1.31
CA ILE A 17 0.70 15.40 -1.52
C ILE A 17 0.28 14.05 -0.90
N VAL A 18 -0.25 14.06 0.33
CA VAL A 18 -0.73 12.84 1.00
C VAL A 18 -1.86 12.21 0.20
N ASN A 19 -2.84 12.99 -0.26
CA ASN A 19 -3.95 12.51 -1.09
C ASN A 19 -3.45 11.88 -2.40
N CYS A 20 -2.45 12.48 -3.05
CA CYS A 20 -1.84 11.91 -4.23
C CYS A 20 -1.19 10.55 -3.94
N ILE A 21 -0.46 10.43 -2.83
CA ILE A 21 0.16 9.16 -2.45
C ILE A 21 -0.91 8.11 -2.14
N LEU A 22 -1.98 8.48 -1.43
CA LEU A 22 -3.11 7.57 -1.18
C LEU A 22 -3.78 7.12 -2.48
N TYR A 23 -3.94 8.02 -3.46
CA TYR A 23 -4.45 7.66 -4.78
C TYR A 23 -3.54 6.65 -5.49
N LYS A 24 -2.21 6.86 -5.46
CA LYS A 24 -1.22 5.93 -6.01
C LYS A 24 -1.33 4.55 -5.37
N LEU A 25 -1.46 4.49 -4.05
CA LEU A 25 -1.54 3.24 -3.29
C LEU A 25 -2.87 2.52 -3.55
N LYS A 26 -3.98 3.26 -3.65
CA LYS A 26 -5.31 2.70 -3.94
C LYS A 26 -5.42 2.13 -5.35
N THR A 27 -4.84 2.80 -6.35
CA THR A 27 -5.06 2.47 -7.77
C THR A 27 -3.91 1.67 -8.40
N GLY A 28 -2.72 1.70 -7.81
CA GLY A 28 -1.54 1.05 -8.39
C GLY A 28 -0.97 1.75 -9.63
N VAL A 29 -1.56 2.85 -10.13
CA VAL A 29 -1.15 3.56 -11.36
C VAL A 29 0.36 3.82 -11.41
N GLN A 30 1.04 3.63 -12.54
CA GLN A 30 2.49 3.91 -12.60
C GLN A 30 2.75 5.42 -12.39
N TRP A 31 3.91 5.77 -11.84
CA TRP A 31 4.26 7.16 -11.53
C TRP A 31 4.25 8.09 -12.75
N GLU A 32 4.64 7.57 -13.92
CA GLU A 32 4.65 8.31 -15.18
C GLU A 32 3.24 8.65 -15.69
N TYR A 33 2.26 7.76 -15.43
CA TYR A 33 0.85 7.95 -15.79
C TYR A 33 0.02 8.57 -14.67
N PHE A 34 0.66 9.13 -13.64
CA PHE A 34 -0.02 9.67 -12.48
C PHE A 34 -0.79 10.95 -12.87
N PRO A 35 -2.11 11.05 -12.60
CA PRO A 35 -2.92 12.18 -13.07
C PRO A 35 -2.75 13.39 -12.14
N VAL A 36 -1.56 13.98 -12.11
CA VAL A 36 -1.22 15.02 -11.13
C VAL A 36 -2.13 16.26 -11.26
N LYS A 37 -2.51 16.63 -12.49
CA LYS A 37 -3.34 17.82 -12.74
C LYS A 37 -4.76 17.73 -12.16
N SER A 38 -5.32 16.53 -12.02
CA SER A 38 -6.67 16.35 -11.48
C SER A 38 -6.70 16.17 -9.97
N LEU A 39 -5.53 16.00 -9.33
CA LEU A 39 -5.41 15.70 -7.90
C LEU A 39 -4.93 16.90 -7.06
N PHE A 40 -4.51 17.99 -7.71
CA PHE A 40 -4.10 19.24 -7.07
C PHE A 40 -5.10 20.34 -7.44
N GLU A 41 -5.44 21.19 -6.47
CA GLU A 41 -6.42 22.27 -6.66
C GLU A 41 -5.75 23.53 -7.23
N ASP A 42 -4.70 24.01 -6.57
CA ASP A 42 -4.06 25.30 -6.90
C ASP A 42 -2.70 25.10 -7.59
N LYS A 43 -1.73 24.52 -6.87
CA LYS A 43 -0.35 24.38 -7.33
C LYS A 43 -0.07 22.94 -7.70
N VAL A 44 -0.18 22.64 -8.99
CA VAL A 44 0.15 21.32 -9.52
C VAL A 44 1.65 21.08 -9.37
N LEU A 45 2.02 20.15 -8.47
CA LEU A 45 3.38 19.63 -8.39
C LEU A 45 3.63 18.64 -9.52
N SER A 46 4.88 18.30 -9.79
CA SER A 46 5.19 17.20 -10.71
C SER A 46 5.09 15.85 -9.99
N TYR A 47 4.86 14.76 -10.73
CA TYR A 47 4.85 13.42 -10.13
C TYR A 47 6.20 13.09 -9.46
N GLN A 48 7.33 13.60 -9.97
CA GLN A 48 8.65 13.42 -9.35
C GLN A 48 8.70 14.07 -7.96
N SER A 49 8.02 15.20 -7.78
CA SER A 49 7.95 15.88 -6.49
C SER A 49 7.14 15.06 -5.48
N VAL A 50 5.98 14.52 -5.91
CA VAL A 50 5.17 13.60 -5.08
C VAL A 50 5.98 12.34 -4.74
N PHE A 51 6.68 11.77 -5.71
CA PHE A 51 7.54 10.61 -5.53
C PHE A 51 8.69 10.89 -4.55
N TYR A 52 9.31 12.08 -4.62
CA TYR A 52 10.34 12.49 -3.67
C TYR A 52 9.82 12.48 -2.24
N HIS A 53 8.64 13.06 -1.99
CA HIS A 53 7.99 13.03 -0.68
C HIS A 53 7.66 11.62 -0.22
N TYR A 54 7.06 10.81 -1.11
CA TYR A 54 6.78 9.40 -0.86
C TYR A 54 8.04 8.65 -0.42
N ARG A 55 9.11 8.73 -1.22
CA ARG A 55 10.38 8.03 -0.96
C ARG A 55 11.03 8.52 0.33
N LYS A 56 11.04 9.82 0.59
CA LYS A 56 11.57 10.40 1.82
C LYS A 56 10.85 9.84 3.06
N TRP A 57 9.53 9.85 3.05
CA TRP A 57 8.72 9.35 4.16
C TRP A 57 8.77 7.83 4.30
N PHE A 58 8.91 7.11 3.18
CA PHE A 58 9.13 5.67 3.17
C PHE A 58 10.46 5.31 3.86
N ILE A 59 11.56 5.96 3.50
CA ILE A 59 12.88 5.73 4.12
C ILE A 59 12.89 6.12 5.61
N SER A 60 12.11 7.12 5.99
CA SER A 60 11.98 7.55 7.38
C SER A 60 10.93 6.76 8.19
N ASN A 61 10.40 5.65 7.67
CA ASN A 61 9.35 4.81 8.30
C ASN A 61 8.05 5.53 8.66
N VAL A 62 7.83 6.75 8.18
CA VAL A 62 6.64 7.56 8.50
C VAL A 62 5.35 6.83 8.09
N TRP A 63 5.36 6.18 6.93
CA TRP A 63 4.20 5.43 6.44
C TRP A 63 3.90 4.20 7.30
N GLU A 64 4.93 3.47 7.72
CA GLU A 64 4.81 2.31 8.59
C GLU A 64 4.28 2.73 9.97
N ASP A 65 4.86 3.78 10.56
CA ASP A 65 4.43 4.31 11.85
C ASP A 65 2.97 4.80 11.81
N CYS A 66 2.59 5.53 10.76
CA CYS A 66 1.21 5.95 10.57
C CYS A 66 0.25 4.77 10.43
N TRP A 67 0.65 3.73 9.69
CA TRP A 67 -0.13 2.51 9.54
C TRP A 67 -0.32 1.76 10.85
N ILE A 68 0.75 1.54 11.61
CA ILE A 68 0.72 0.90 12.93
C ILE A 68 -0.17 1.69 13.89
N GLN A 69 -0.07 3.02 13.91
CA GLN A 69 -0.91 3.87 14.74
C GLN A 69 -2.39 3.83 14.33
N LEU A 70 -2.67 3.76 13.03
CA LEU A 70 -4.04 3.65 12.52
C LEU A 70 -4.65 2.29 12.88
N LEU A 71 -3.88 1.21 12.75
CA LEU A 71 -4.28 -0.13 13.16
C LEU A 71 -4.49 -0.23 14.66
N SER A 72 -3.58 0.31 15.47
CA SER A 72 -3.71 0.24 16.94
C SER A 72 -4.94 0.98 17.45
N LYS A 73 -5.26 2.15 16.86
CA LYS A 73 -6.48 2.92 17.19
C LYS A 73 -7.77 2.23 16.78
N ASN A 74 -7.75 1.49 15.67
CA ASN A 74 -8.94 0.80 15.14
C ASN A 74 -8.94 -0.70 15.47
N LYS A 75 -8.04 -1.17 16.34
CA LYS A 75 -7.87 -2.59 16.67
C LYS A 75 -9.17 -3.24 17.14
N SER A 76 -9.99 -2.53 17.90
CA SER A 76 -11.30 -3.03 18.37
C SER A 76 -12.34 -3.21 17.27
N LYS A 77 -12.12 -2.61 16.08
CA LYS A 77 -12.99 -2.72 14.90
C LYS A 77 -12.48 -3.73 13.87
N LEU A 78 -11.27 -4.25 14.06
CA LEU A 78 -10.64 -5.22 13.19
C LEU A 78 -10.75 -6.58 13.90
N GLU A 79 -11.62 -7.47 13.43
CA GLU A 79 -11.79 -8.81 14.01
C GLU A 79 -10.69 -9.76 13.52
N ILE A 80 -9.43 -9.44 13.84
CA ILE A 80 -8.25 -10.26 13.47
C ILE A 80 -8.09 -11.46 14.44
N SER A 81 -9.12 -11.81 15.19
CA SER A 81 -9.10 -12.95 16.11
C SER A 81 -9.06 -14.29 15.37
N SER A 82 -9.55 -14.33 14.13
CA SER A 82 -9.43 -15.46 13.22
C SER A 82 -8.62 -15.08 11.99
N GLY A 83 -7.53 -15.80 11.73
CA GLY A 83 -6.85 -15.78 10.43
C GLY A 83 -7.20 -17.05 9.68
N ASP A 84 -7.98 -16.95 8.61
CA ASP A 84 -8.30 -18.10 7.77
C ASP A 84 -7.12 -18.37 6.83
N LEU A 85 -6.34 -19.42 7.13
CA LEU A 85 -5.22 -19.84 6.30
C LEU A 85 -5.74 -20.75 5.18
N ASP A 86 -6.16 -20.15 4.07
CA ASP A 86 -6.63 -20.94 2.93
C ASP A 86 -5.46 -21.46 2.06
N GLY A 87 -5.58 -22.73 1.71
CA GLY A 87 -4.69 -23.55 0.95
C GLY A 87 -4.95 -23.52 -0.55
N SER A 88 -4.71 -22.45 -1.31
CA SER A 88 -4.86 -22.55 -2.77
C SER A 88 -3.85 -23.54 -3.33
N HIS A 89 -4.30 -24.62 -3.96
CA HIS A 89 -3.37 -25.58 -4.51
C HIS A 89 -3.14 -25.33 -6.00
N THR A 90 -1.88 -25.18 -6.43
CA THR A 90 -1.52 -25.05 -7.86
C THR A 90 -0.80 -26.31 -8.35
N TYR A 91 -1.18 -26.84 -9.51
CA TYR A 91 -0.50 -27.98 -10.12
C TYR A 91 0.88 -27.55 -10.63
N ALA A 92 1.94 -28.20 -10.16
CA ALA A 92 3.28 -28.09 -10.73
C ALA A 92 3.44 -29.18 -11.81
N LEU A 93 3.11 -28.85 -13.06
CA LEU A 93 3.12 -29.84 -14.15
C LEU A 93 4.54 -30.29 -14.56
N ARG A 94 5.58 -29.50 -14.27
CA ARG A 94 6.97 -29.76 -14.67
C ARG A 94 7.96 -29.08 -13.70
N GLY A 95 8.78 -29.84 -12.96
CA GLY A 95 9.91 -29.30 -12.16
C GLY A 95 9.94 -29.60 -10.66
N GLY A 96 9.19 -30.59 -10.16
CA GLY A 96 9.15 -30.92 -8.73
C GLY A 96 10.46 -31.46 -8.14
N GLU A 97 11.34 -32.06 -8.96
CA GLU A 97 12.52 -32.80 -8.45
C GLU A 97 13.59 -31.91 -7.79
N ASP A 98 13.73 -30.64 -8.18
CA ASP A 98 14.77 -29.73 -7.68
C ASP A 98 14.51 -29.14 -6.28
N VAL A 99 13.33 -29.37 -5.70
CA VAL A 99 12.91 -28.81 -4.40
C VAL A 99 12.36 -29.90 -3.48
N ALA A 100 13.25 -30.76 -2.96
CA ALA A 100 13.03 -31.70 -1.86
C ALA A 100 11.59 -32.29 -1.80
N TYR A 101 11.19 -32.91 -2.92
CA TYR A 101 9.82 -33.28 -3.24
C TYR A 101 9.36 -34.54 -2.48
N GLN A 102 8.20 -34.49 -1.81
CA GLN A 102 7.57 -35.68 -1.23
C GLN A 102 6.69 -36.40 -2.27
N GLY A 103 6.91 -37.70 -2.47
CA GLY A 103 6.25 -38.52 -3.50
C GLY A 103 4.72 -38.54 -3.48
N GLN A 104 4.07 -38.28 -2.34
CA GLN A 104 2.61 -38.19 -2.24
C GLN A 104 2.00 -36.95 -2.93
N LYS A 105 2.83 -35.99 -3.39
CA LYS A 105 2.41 -34.77 -4.09
C LYS A 105 2.49 -34.88 -5.62
N ARG A 106 2.75 -36.07 -6.17
CA ARG A 106 2.84 -36.29 -7.64
C ARG A 106 1.49 -36.10 -8.37
N GLU A 107 0.38 -36.29 -7.68
CA GLU A 107 -0.97 -36.16 -8.25
C GLU A 107 -1.77 -35.00 -7.64
N ARG A 108 -1.23 -34.35 -6.59
CA ARG A 108 -1.96 -33.39 -5.77
C ARG A 108 -1.26 -32.04 -5.68
N PRO A 109 -2.01 -30.94 -5.85
CA PRO A 109 -1.44 -29.63 -6.12
C PRO A 109 -0.62 -29.07 -4.94
N VAL A 110 0.50 -28.40 -5.25
CA VAL A 110 1.55 -27.98 -4.29
C VAL A 110 1.19 -26.61 -3.71
N ARG A 111 1.38 -26.45 -2.39
CA ARG A 111 0.95 -25.28 -1.62
C ARG A 111 1.74 -24.02 -1.96
N THR A 112 1.23 -22.80 -1.84
CA THR A 112 -0.14 -22.26 -1.68
C THR A 112 0.08 -20.77 -1.44
N ALA A 113 -0.64 -19.88 -2.14
CA ALA A 113 -0.70 -18.51 -1.68
C ALA A 113 -1.47 -18.50 -0.36
N LEU A 114 -0.83 -18.06 0.73
CA LEU A 114 -1.52 -17.85 2.00
C LEU A 114 -2.30 -16.55 1.92
N TYR A 115 -3.62 -16.66 1.94
CA TYR A 115 -4.48 -15.49 2.05
C TYR A 115 -4.71 -15.19 3.52
N PHE A 116 -4.72 -13.90 3.86
CA PHE A 116 -5.09 -13.42 5.19
C PHE A 116 -6.39 -12.65 5.00
N THR A 117 -7.49 -13.16 5.55
CA THR A 117 -8.80 -12.52 5.47
C THR A 117 -9.29 -12.16 6.86
N ASP A 118 -9.91 -10.99 6.97
CA ASP A 118 -10.64 -10.52 8.15
C ASP A 118 -12.07 -11.08 8.11
N ARG A 119 -12.66 -11.39 9.27
CA ARG A 119 -14.07 -11.77 9.35
C ARG A 119 -14.90 -10.49 9.47
N GLN A 120 -15.54 -10.06 8.39
CA GLN A 120 -16.62 -9.06 8.44
C GLN A 120 -17.92 -9.68 7.95
#